data_AF-A0A7V8X1I2-F1
#
_entry.id   AF-A0A7V8X1I2-F1
#
_cell.length_a   1.000
_cell.length_b   1.000
_cell.length_c   1.000
_cell.angle_alpha   90.00
_cell.angle_beta   90.00
_cell.angle_gamma   90.00
#
_symmetry.space_group_name_H-M   'P 1'
#
loop_
_entity.id
_entity.type
_entity.pdbx_description
1 polymer ?
#
loop_
_entity_poly.entity_id
_entity_poly.type
_entity_poly.pdbx_seq_one_letter_code
_entity_poly.pdbx_strand_id
1 'polypeptide(L)'
;MREVARVPTVGLPTARRDREGYAAVFAAHRVPVLRFAYLLVGNQHVAEEVTAEAFARVWPHWRAGRVEDERTYLRKAVVNEVRSRWRRRALERREEERRRRDPEAGGEESRGAEHDRIVRALATLPEEQRAVVVLRFLEDLSLNETAAVLGLRTGTVKSKSARALERLRAALVEEDR
;
A
#
# COMPACT_ATOMS: atom_id res chain seq x y z
N MET A 1 -44.09 19.94 27.16
CA MET A 1 -42.93 19.06 27.40
C MET A 1 -43.15 17.76 26.64
N ARG A 2 -42.58 17.62 25.44
CA ARG A 2 -42.63 16.35 24.67
C ARG A 2 -41.31 15.62 24.89
N GLU A 3 -41.42 14.45 25.51
CA GLU A 3 -40.34 13.51 25.76
C GLU A 3 -39.89 12.92 24.42
N VAL A 4 -38.68 13.27 24.00
CA VAL A 4 -38.05 12.73 22.80
C VAL A 4 -37.53 11.34 23.16
N ALA A 5 -38.26 10.32 22.73
CA ALA A 5 -37.84 8.93 22.82
C ALA A 5 -36.45 8.79 22.17
N ARG A 6 -35.46 8.51 23.00
CA ARG A 6 -34.09 8.22 22.59
C ARG A 6 -34.12 6.88 21.87
N VAL A 7 -34.04 6.90 20.53
CA VAL A 7 -33.88 5.71 19.71
C VAL A 7 -32.59 5.00 20.18
N PRO A 8 -32.64 3.72 20.55
CA PRO A 8 -31.42 2.99 20.85
C PRO A 8 -30.66 2.82 19.54
N THR A 9 -29.48 3.42 19.44
CA THR A 9 -28.46 3.04 18.46
C THR A 9 -28.17 1.55 18.66
N VAL A 10 -28.74 0.72 17.79
CA VAL A 10 -28.38 -0.67 17.64
C VAL A 10 -26.88 -0.70 17.32
N GLY A 11 -26.07 -1.10 18.31
CA GLY A 11 -24.68 -1.41 18.06
C GLY A 11 -24.65 -2.47 16.97
N LEU A 12 -23.96 -2.17 15.86
CA LEU A 12 -23.67 -3.17 14.84
C LEU A 12 -23.18 -4.43 15.56
N PRO A 13 -23.67 -5.63 15.19
CA PRO A 13 -23.27 -6.87 15.85
C PRO A 13 -21.75 -6.92 15.86
N THR A 14 -21.15 -7.00 17.05
CA THR A 14 -19.72 -7.20 17.23
C THR A 14 -19.32 -8.34 16.31
N ALA A 15 -18.71 -8.02 15.17
CA ALA A 15 -18.47 -9.00 14.13
C ALA A 15 -17.79 -10.19 14.79
N ARG A 16 -18.41 -11.37 14.68
CA ARG A 16 -17.94 -12.58 15.35
C ARG A 16 -16.46 -12.72 15.00
N ARG A 17 -15.56 -12.67 15.99
CA ARG A 17 -14.10 -12.62 15.76
C ARG A 17 -13.56 -14.01 15.38
N ASP A 18 -14.14 -14.58 14.34
CA ASP A 18 -13.91 -15.91 13.81
C ASP A 18 -13.72 -15.87 12.29
N ARG A 19 -13.70 -17.05 11.66
CA ARG A 19 -13.38 -17.18 10.24
C ARG A 19 -14.45 -16.55 9.35
N GLU A 20 -15.72 -16.65 9.73
CA GLU A 20 -16.82 -16.08 8.96
C GLU A 20 -16.81 -14.54 9.06
N GLY A 21 -16.59 -14.00 10.25
CA GLY A 21 -16.46 -12.56 10.42
C GLY A 21 -15.28 -11.99 9.63
N TYR A 22 -14.15 -12.70 9.57
CA TYR A 22 -13.01 -12.25 8.78
C TYR A 22 -13.17 -12.49 7.28
N ALA A 23 -13.98 -13.46 6.85
CA ALA A 23 -14.36 -13.58 5.45
C ALA A 23 -15.13 -12.34 4.98
N ALA A 24 -15.96 -11.73 5.84
CA ALA A 24 -16.62 -10.46 5.53
C ALA A 24 -15.60 -9.30 5.41
N VAL A 25 -14.61 -9.22 6.31
CA VAL A 25 -13.50 -8.25 6.22
C VAL A 25 -12.73 -8.44 4.91
N PHE A 26 -12.38 -9.67 4.55
CA PHE A 26 -11.71 -9.98 3.29
C PHE A 26 -12.56 -9.56 2.09
N ALA A 27 -13.85 -9.90 2.08
CA ALA A 27 -14.76 -9.52 1.00
C ALA A 27 -14.83 -8.00 0.82
N ALA A 28 -14.91 -7.24 1.92
CA ALA A 28 -14.98 -5.78 1.92
C ALA A 28 -13.67 -5.10 1.46
N HIS A 29 -12.51 -5.69 1.78
CA HIS A 29 -11.23 -5.01 1.60
C HIS A 29 -10.32 -5.59 0.51
N ARG A 30 -10.58 -6.78 -0.03
CA ARG A 30 -9.65 -7.45 -0.98
C ARG A 30 -9.31 -6.60 -2.20
N VAL A 31 -10.31 -5.97 -2.83
CA VAL A 31 -10.13 -5.20 -4.06
C VAL A 31 -9.34 -3.92 -3.81
N PRO A 32 -9.69 -3.06 -2.83
CA PRO A 32 -8.90 -1.86 -2.57
C PRO A 32 -7.49 -2.19 -2.07
N VAL A 33 -7.31 -3.26 -1.28
CA VAL A 33 -5.97 -3.69 -0.82
C VAL A 33 -5.11 -4.17 -1.99
N LEU A 34 -5.69 -4.95 -2.93
CA LEU A 34 -4.99 -5.39 -4.13
C LEU A 34 -4.60 -4.22 -5.03
N ARG A 35 -5.52 -3.29 -5.27
CA ARG A 35 -5.23 -2.06 -6.03
C ARG A 35 -4.10 -1.27 -5.38
N PHE A 36 -4.14 -1.11 -4.05
CA PHE A 36 -3.11 -0.40 -3.32
C PHE A 36 -1.74 -1.09 -3.44
N ALA A 37 -1.69 -2.42 -3.27
CA ALA A 37 -0.47 -3.19 -3.47
C ALA A 37 0.07 -3.05 -4.90
N TYR A 38 -0.80 -3.11 -5.90
CA TYR A 38 -0.44 -2.96 -7.31
C TYR A 38 0.14 -1.58 -7.63
N LEU A 39 -0.43 -0.50 -7.09
CA LEU A 39 0.12 0.86 -7.24
C LEU A 39 1.54 1.01 -6.65
N LEU A 40 1.89 0.20 -5.65
CA LEU A 40 3.22 0.20 -5.05
C LEU A 40 4.22 -0.65 -5.86
N VAL A 41 3.81 -1.83 -6.31
CA VAL A 41 4.75 -2.81 -6.89
C VAL A 41 4.75 -2.89 -8.42
N GLY A 42 3.68 -2.42 -9.08
CA GLY A 42 3.53 -2.39 -10.54
C GLY A 42 3.39 -3.75 -11.22
N ASN A 43 3.41 -4.85 -10.46
CA ASN A 43 3.30 -6.21 -10.98
C ASN A 43 2.10 -6.91 -10.33
N GLN A 44 1.21 -7.48 -11.15
CA GLN A 44 -0.04 -8.09 -10.69
C GLN A 44 0.20 -9.28 -9.75
N HIS A 45 1.08 -10.20 -10.13
CA HIS A 45 1.38 -11.39 -9.33
C HIS A 45 1.96 -11.02 -7.97
N VAL A 46 2.94 -10.09 -7.96
CA VAL A 46 3.52 -9.56 -6.72
C VAL A 46 2.47 -8.87 -5.86
N ALA A 47 1.54 -8.14 -6.46
CA ALA A 47 0.47 -7.46 -5.73
C ALA A 47 -0.51 -8.44 -5.07
N GLU A 48 -0.86 -9.53 -5.75
CA GLU A 48 -1.69 -10.61 -5.21
C GLU A 48 -1.03 -11.30 -4.02
N GLU A 49 0.26 -11.62 -4.12
CA GLU A 49 1.02 -12.18 -3.01
C GLU A 49 1.10 -11.22 -1.80
N VAL A 50 1.41 -9.95 -2.05
CA VAL A 50 1.44 -8.92 -1.00
C VAL A 50 0.09 -8.80 -0.31
N THR A 51 -1.00 -8.85 -1.09
CA THR A 51 -2.37 -8.79 -0.58
C THR A 51 -2.67 -9.99 0.32
N ALA A 52 -2.37 -11.21 -0.15
CA ALA A 52 -2.58 -12.44 0.61
C ALA A 52 -1.81 -12.42 1.92
N GLU A 53 -0.51 -12.05 1.88
CA GLU A 53 0.34 -11.95 3.06
C GLU A 53 -0.14 -10.86 4.03
N ALA A 54 -0.64 -9.73 3.52
CA ALA A 54 -1.21 -8.68 4.36
C ALA A 54 -2.43 -9.20 5.13
N PHE A 55 -3.39 -9.85 4.47
CA PHE A 55 -4.54 -10.44 5.16
C PHE A 55 -4.12 -11.54 6.15
N ALA A 56 -3.21 -12.43 5.76
CA ALA A 56 -2.69 -13.47 6.66
C ALA A 56 -2.07 -12.87 7.93
N ARG A 57 -1.30 -11.78 7.79
CA ARG A 57 -0.67 -11.09 8.91
C ARG A 57 -1.67 -10.34 9.78
N VAL A 58 -2.75 -9.79 9.22
CA VAL A 58 -3.77 -9.06 9.99
C VAL A 58 -4.69 -9.99 10.79
N TRP A 59 -5.02 -11.17 10.25
CA TRP A 59 -5.91 -12.15 10.88
C TRP A 59 -5.67 -12.37 12.39
N PRO A 60 -4.46 -12.71 12.89
CA PRO A 60 -4.26 -12.96 14.32
C PRO A 60 -4.46 -11.71 15.19
N HIS A 61 -4.18 -10.50 14.68
CA HIS A 61 -4.43 -9.26 15.41
C HIS A 61 -5.91 -8.90 15.43
N TRP A 62 -6.59 -9.10 14.31
CA TRP A 62 -8.03 -8.87 14.20
C TRP A 62 -8.79 -9.83 15.12
N ARG A 63 -8.43 -11.12 15.12
CA ARG A 63 -9.03 -12.13 15.98
C ARG A 63 -8.86 -11.82 17.47
N ALA A 64 -7.72 -11.26 17.84
CA ALA A 64 -7.41 -10.84 19.21
C ALA A 64 -8.08 -9.50 19.61
N GLY A 65 -8.90 -8.89 18.75
CA GLY A 65 -9.53 -7.59 19.01
C GLY A 65 -8.56 -6.40 19.01
N ARG A 66 -7.35 -6.56 18.47
CA ARG A 66 -6.30 -5.51 18.42
C ARG A 66 -6.33 -4.67 17.14
N VAL A 67 -7.41 -4.79 16.37
CA VAL A 67 -7.64 -4.04 15.14
C VAL A 67 -8.90 -3.21 15.33
N GLU A 68 -8.69 -1.91 15.51
CA GLU A 68 -9.73 -0.90 15.63
C GLU A 68 -10.28 -0.51 14.25
N ASP A 69 -9.39 -0.25 13.29
CA ASP A 69 -9.72 0.04 11.90
C ASP A 69 -9.01 -0.93 10.95
N GLU A 70 -9.78 -1.79 10.29
CA GLU A 70 -9.28 -2.82 9.38
C GLU A 70 -8.54 -2.22 8.19
N ARG A 71 -9.05 -1.11 7.64
CA ARG A 71 -8.47 -0.43 6.48
C ARG A 71 -7.06 0.05 6.77
N THR A 72 -6.86 0.79 7.86
CA THR A 72 -5.56 1.33 8.27
C THR A 72 -4.57 0.21 8.58
N TYR A 73 -5.04 -0.84 9.27
CA TYR A 73 -4.18 -1.96 9.61
C TYR A 73 -3.73 -2.74 8.37
N LEU A 74 -4.63 -3.00 7.42
CA LEU A 74 -4.31 -3.65 6.15
C LEU A 74 -3.35 -2.80 5.31
N ARG A 75 -3.57 -1.48 5.21
CA ARG A 75 -2.63 -0.57 4.52
C ARG A 75 -1.23 -0.63 5.13
N LYS A 76 -1.14 -0.62 6.47
CA LYS A 76 0.14 -0.77 7.17
C LYS A 76 0.80 -2.12 6.89
N ALA A 77 0.02 -3.20 6.86
CA ALA A 77 0.51 -4.53 6.55
C ALA A 77 1.08 -4.61 5.12
N VAL A 78 0.37 -4.06 4.12
CA VAL A 78 0.82 -3.97 2.72
C VAL A 78 2.14 -3.20 2.62
N VAL A 79 2.21 -2.00 3.19
CA VAL A 79 3.43 -1.18 3.17
C VAL A 79 4.62 -1.92 3.78
N ASN A 80 4.41 -2.58 4.91
CA ASN A 80 5.47 -3.34 5.57
C ASN A 80 5.97 -4.50 4.70
N GLU A 81 5.06 -5.21 4.04
CA GLU A 81 5.41 -6.31 3.16
C GLU A 81 6.16 -5.84 1.91
N VAL A 82 5.68 -4.77 1.27
CA VAL A 82 6.35 -4.15 0.13
C VAL A 82 7.76 -3.67 0.49
N ARG A 83 7.92 -2.97 1.63
CA ARG A 83 9.25 -2.52 2.09
C ARG A 83 10.18 -3.68 2.44
N SER A 84 9.64 -4.78 2.97
CA SER A 84 10.41 -6.00 3.22
C SER A 84 10.96 -6.57 1.91
N ARG A 85 10.11 -6.68 0.88
CA ARG A 85 10.48 -7.14 -0.46
C ARG A 85 11.56 -6.26 -1.10
N TRP A 86 11.39 -4.95 -1.04
CA TRP A 86 12.37 -3.99 -1.56
C TRP A 86 13.73 -4.12 -0.87
N ARG A 87 13.76 -4.26 0.46
CA ARG A 87 15.01 -4.49 1.20
C ARG A 87 15.68 -5.80 0.81
N ARG A 88 14.92 -6.91 0.68
CA ARG A 88 15.46 -8.20 0.23
C ARG A 88 16.09 -8.11 -1.15
N ARG A 89 15.36 -7.54 -2.13
CA ARG A 89 15.87 -7.34 -3.49
C ARG A 89 17.13 -6.45 -3.53
N ALA A 90 17.19 -5.42 -2.69
CA ALA A 90 18.37 -4.57 -2.61
C ALA A 90 19.58 -5.31 -2.03
N LEU A 91 19.38 -6.25 -1.10
CA LEU A 91 20.45 -7.10 -0.57
C LEU A 91 20.90 -8.13 -1.62
N GLU A 92 19.97 -8.80 -2.28
CA GLU A 92 20.24 -9.75 -3.37
C GLU A 92 21.07 -9.09 -4.49
N ARG A 93 20.65 -7.92 -4.98
CA ARG A 93 21.43 -7.16 -5.97
C ARG A 93 22.83 -6.82 -5.50
N ARG A 94 22.98 -6.37 -4.25
CA ARG A 94 24.31 -6.07 -3.67
C ARG A 94 25.18 -7.31 -3.55
N GLU A 95 24.59 -8.48 -3.32
CA GLU A 95 25.32 -9.74 -3.28
C GLU A 95 25.68 -10.23 -4.69
N GLU A 96 24.81 -10.04 -5.67
CA GLU A 96 25.07 -10.33 -7.09
C GLU A 96 26.17 -9.42 -7.65
N GLU A 97 26.11 -8.10 -7.36
CA GLU A 97 27.16 -7.12 -7.70
C GLU A 97 28.52 -7.47 -7.07
N ARG A 98 28.52 -8.07 -5.86
CA ARG A 98 29.75 -8.60 -5.24
C ARG A 98 30.24 -9.89 -5.90
N ARG A 99 29.34 -10.66 -6.52
CA ARG A 99 29.63 -11.95 -7.16
C ARG A 99 29.98 -11.83 -8.64
N ARG A 100 29.56 -10.78 -9.36
CA ARG A 100 29.82 -10.59 -10.81
C ARG A 100 29.95 -9.11 -11.21
N ARG A 101 30.87 -8.83 -12.15
CA ARG A 101 30.86 -7.64 -13.02
C ARG A 101 30.14 -8.00 -14.33
N ASP A 102 28.81 -7.88 -14.38
CA ASP A 102 28.03 -7.54 -15.59
C ASP A 102 26.55 -7.33 -15.24
N PRO A 103 25.81 -6.41 -15.87
CA PRO A 103 24.43 -6.10 -15.52
C PRO A 103 23.43 -6.90 -16.36
N GLU A 104 22.61 -7.71 -15.72
CA GLU A 104 21.32 -8.13 -16.30
C GLU A 104 20.19 -7.69 -15.38
N ALA A 105 19.49 -6.62 -15.79
CA ALA A 105 18.20 -6.25 -15.24
C ALA A 105 17.11 -7.02 -16.00
N GLY A 106 16.63 -8.12 -15.43
CA GLY A 106 15.41 -8.80 -15.88
C GLY A 106 14.27 -8.52 -14.89
N GLY A 107 13.02 -8.31 -15.28
CA GLY A 107 12.35 -8.28 -16.57
C GLY A 107 10.94 -7.79 -16.29
N GLU A 108 10.46 -6.88 -17.12
CA GLU A 108 9.16 -6.23 -17.03
C GLU A 108 8.15 -7.08 -17.80
N GLU A 109 7.18 -7.68 -17.11
CA GLU A 109 6.07 -8.37 -17.74
C GLU A 109 4.79 -7.53 -17.55
N SER A 110 4.59 -6.59 -18.48
CA SER A 110 3.34 -5.84 -18.60
C SER A 110 2.37 -6.59 -19.49
N ARG A 111 1.21 -6.97 -18.93
CA ARG A 111 -0.01 -7.21 -19.69
C ARG A 111 -1.15 -6.46 -19.03
N GLY A 112 -1.51 -5.33 -19.62
CA GLY A 112 -2.66 -4.52 -19.20
C GLY A 112 -2.65 -3.11 -19.79
N ALA A 113 -2.59 -2.99 -21.12
CA ALA A 113 -2.62 -1.70 -21.83
C ALA A 113 -4.00 -1.03 -21.68
N GLU A 114 -4.20 -0.30 -20.58
CA GLU A 114 -5.11 0.86 -20.41
C GLU A 114 -4.94 1.44 -18.98
N HIS A 115 -4.58 0.60 -17.99
CA HIS A 115 -4.44 0.99 -16.56
C HIS A 115 -3.02 1.44 -16.16
N ASP A 116 -2.22 1.82 -17.15
CA ASP A 116 -0.79 1.51 -17.16
C ASP A 116 0.10 2.78 -17.06
N ARG A 117 -0.45 3.98 -17.34
CA ARG A 117 0.32 5.25 -17.25
C ARG A 117 0.68 5.66 -15.83
N ILE A 118 -0.30 5.66 -14.90
CA ILE A 118 -0.04 6.04 -13.50
C ILE A 118 0.95 5.07 -12.87
N VAL A 119 0.81 3.77 -13.14
CA VAL A 119 1.70 2.74 -12.61
C VAL A 119 3.12 2.90 -13.15
N ARG A 120 3.29 3.13 -14.46
CA ARG A 120 4.60 3.43 -15.06
C ARG A 120 5.22 4.71 -14.52
N ALA A 121 4.45 5.79 -14.42
CA ALA A 121 4.93 7.04 -13.86
C ALA A 121 5.38 6.86 -12.40
N LEU A 122 4.60 6.14 -11.58
CA LEU A 122 4.99 5.75 -10.22
C LEU A 122 6.23 4.86 -10.21
N ALA A 123 6.41 3.99 -11.21
CA ALA A 123 7.55 3.11 -11.34
C ALA A 123 8.89 3.88 -11.47
N THR A 124 8.87 5.07 -12.06
CA THR A 124 10.06 5.95 -12.16
C THR A 124 10.53 6.50 -10.80
N LEU A 125 9.66 6.49 -9.79
CA LEU A 125 10.00 7.03 -8.48
C LEU A 125 10.83 6.06 -7.65
N PRO A 126 11.78 6.56 -6.85
CA PRO A 126 12.35 5.78 -5.76
C PRO A 126 11.23 5.23 -4.86
N GLU A 127 11.41 3.99 -4.41
CA GLU A 127 10.43 3.20 -3.65
C GLU A 127 9.75 3.97 -2.50
N GLU A 128 10.52 4.67 -1.67
CA GLU A 128 9.94 5.45 -0.56
C GLU A 128 9.16 6.69 -1.02
N GLN A 129 9.53 7.30 -2.15
CA GLN A 129 8.78 8.41 -2.73
C GLN A 129 7.48 7.92 -3.35
N ARG A 130 7.53 6.78 -4.05
CA ARG A 130 6.35 6.08 -4.56
C ARG A 130 5.36 5.80 -3.43
N ALA A 131 5.82 5.20 -2.34
CA ALA A 131 4.98 4.89 -1.19
C ALA A 131 4.33 6.14 -0.59
N VAL A 132 5.08 7.26 -0.47
CA VAL A 132 4.54 8.54 -0.01
C VAL A 132 3.45 9.05 -0.97
N VAL A 133 3.68 9.01 -2.29
CA VAL A 133 2.69 9.50 -3.26
C VAL A 133 1.42 8.68 -3.23
N VAL A 134 1.53 7.35 -3.27
CA VAL A 134 0.36 6.46 -3.26
C VAL A 134 -0.47 6.70 -2.00
N LEU A 135 0.16 6.74 -0.82
CA LEU A 135 -0.55 6.97 0.45
C LEU A 135 -1.22 8.35 0.49
N ARG A 136 -0.53 9.41 0.06
CA ARG A 136 -1.00 10.80 0.17
C ARG A 136 -2.08 11.16 -0.81
N PHE A 137 -1.96 10.69 -2.05
CA PHE A 137 -2.73 11.22 -3.18
C PHE A 137 -3.64 10.19 -3.84
N LEU A 138 -3.42 8.89 -3.63
CA LEU A 138 -4.28 7.83 -4.17
C LEU A 138 -5.10 7.12 -3.08
N GLU A 139 -4.62 7.15 -1.84
CA GLU A 139 -5.32 6.59 -0.67
C GLU A 139 -5.88 7.66 0.28
N ASP A 140 -5.66 8.94 -0.04
CA ASP A 140 -6.13 10.14 0.68
C ASP A 140 -5.69 10.26 2.15
N LEU A 141 -4.57 9.64 2.54
CA LEU A 141 -4.04 9.82 3.90
C LEU A 141 -3.48 11.23 4.07
N SER A 142 -3.68 11.82 5.24
CA SER A 142 -2.99 13.04 5.68
C SER A 142 -1.47 12.84 5.78
N LEU A 143 -0.72 13.93 5.93
CA LEU A 143 0.72 13.86 6.17
C LEU A 143 1.07 13.06 7.45
N ASN A 144 0.26 13.22 8.50
CA ASN A 144 0.48 12.54 9.78
C ASN A 144 0.15 11.04 9.70
N GLU A 145 -0.94 10.67 9.04
CA GLU A 145 -1.27 9.25 8.83
C GLU A 145 -0.23 8.57 7.95
N THR A 146 0.21 9.25 6.87
CA THR A 146 1.29 8.73 6.01
C THR A 146 2.59 8.54 6.81
N ALA A 147 2.95 9.52 7.66
CA ALA A 147 4.11 9.44 8.53
C ALA A 147 4.02 8.26 9.49
N ALA A 148 2.86 8.04 10.12
CA ALA A 148 2.62 6.93 11.02
C ALA A 148 2.69 5.57 10.32
N VAL A 149 2.13 5.45 9.11
CA VAL A 149 2.18 4.21 8.31
C VAL A 149 3.60 3.89 7.87
N LEU A 150 4.37 4.90 7.44
CA LEU A 150 5.73 4.72 6.95
C LEU A 150 6.81 4.74 8.05
N GLY A 151 6.46 5.04 9.30
CA GLY A 151 7.45 5.25 10.36
C GLY A 151 8.42 6.41 10.06
N LEU A 152 7.91 7.46 9.42
CA LEU A 152 8.68 8.66 9.03
C LEU A 152 8.24 9.87 9.86
N ARG A 153 9.03 10.94 9.85
CA ARG A 153 8.60 12.24 10.38
C ARG A 153 7.70 12.94 9.35
N THR A 154 6.69 13.69 9.82
CA THR A 154 5.79 14.48 8.93
C THR A 154 6.57 15.39 7.97
N GLY A 155 7.65 16.02 8.45
CA GLY A 155 8.54 16.84 7.61
C GLY A 155 9.23 16.05 6.48
N THR A 156 9.60 14.79 6.75
CA THR A 156 10.15 13.88 5.73
C THR A 156 9.11 13.48 4.70
N VAL A 157 7.85 13.28 5.11
CA VAL A 157 6.74 13.02 4.18
C VAL A 157 6.52 14.23 3.27
N LYS A 158 6.56 15.45 3.82
CA LYS A 158 6.41 16.69 3.05
C LYS A 158 7.51 16.83 2.00
N SER A 159 8.78 16.68 2.39
CA SER A 159 9.90 16.81 1.46
C SER A 159 9.91 15.70 0.40
N LYS A 160 9.61 14.45 0.76
CA LYS A 160 9.47 13.35 -0.21
C LYS A 160 8.32 13.57 -1.18
N SER A 161 7.17 14.07 -0.70
CA SER A 161 6.03 14.42 -1.56
C SER A 161 6.43 15.44 -2.63
N ALA A 162 7.11 16.53 -2.22
CA ALA A 162 7.54 17.57 -3.15
C ALA A 162 8.47 17.01 -4.24
N ARG A 163 9.51 16.26 -3.84
CA ARG A 163 10.46 15.64 -4.78
C ARG A 163 9.82 14.62 -5.71
N ALA A 164 8.86 13.85 -5.20
CA ALA A 164 8.15 12.87 -6.00
C ALA A 164 7.28 13.56 -7.06
N LEU A 165 6.56 14.62 -6.69
CA LEU A 165 5.73 15.39 -7.62
C LEU A 165 6.57 16.11 -8.68
N GLU A 166 7.75 16.64 -8.33
CA GLU A 166 8.71 17.18 -9.31
C GLU A 166 9.09 16.13 -10.36
N ARG A 167 9.43 14.91 -9.93
CA ARG A 167 9.80 13.80 -10.83
C ARG A 167 8.65 13.33 -11.71
N LEU A 168 7.46 13.16 -11.13
CA LEU A 168 6.28 12.77 -11.90
C LEU A 168 5.92 13.81 -12.96
N ARG A 169 6.03 15.11 -12.64
CA ARG A 169 5.81 16.17 -13.64
C ARG A 169 6.81 16.09 -14.79
N ALA A 170 8.09 15.84 -14.49
CA ALA A 170 9.11 15.70 -15.53
C ALA A 170 8.82 14.49 -16.44
N ALA A 171 8.54 13.32 -15.85
CA ALA A 171 8.26 12.09 -16.59
C ALA A 171 7.02 12.20 -17.50
N LEU A 172 5.97 12.87 -17.04
CA LEU A 172 4.74 13.04 -17.83
C LEU A 172 4.89 14.07 -18.96
N VAL A 173 5.75 15.08 -18.80
CA VAL A 173 6.03 16.08 -19.87
C VAL A 173 6.90 15.48 -20.99
N GLU A 174 7.72 14.48 -20.68
CA GLU A 174 8.55 13.78 -21.67
C GLU A 174 7.75 12.77 -22.50
N GLU A 175 6.69 12.16 -21.96
CA GLU A 175 5.80 11.24 -22.69
C GLU A 175 4.85 11.95 -23.67
N ASP A 176 4.56 13.24 -23.46
CA ASP A 176 3.66 14.05 -24.31
C ASP A 176 4.39 14.72 -25.51
N ARG A 177 5.69 14.45 -25.70
CA ARG A 177 6.53 14.95 -26.81
C ARG A 177 6.84 13.87 -27.82
#